data_AF-A0A1X0D399-F1
#
_entry.id   AF-A0A1X0D399-F1
#
_cell.length_a   1.000
_cell.length_b   1.000
_cell.length_c   1.000
_cell.angle_alpha   90.00
_cell.angle_beta   90.00
_cell.angle_gamma   90.00
#
_symmetry.space_group_name_H-M   'P 1'
#
loop_
_entity.id
_entity.type
_entity.pdbx_description
1 polymer ?
#
loop_
_entity_poly.entity_id
_entity_poly.type
_entity_poly.pdbx_seq_one_letter_code
_entity_poly.pdbx_strand_id
1 'polypeptide(L)'
;MTVNDPGEDRALVEAVLADLTAAADRWEALVSEAEHITYTADLGDVRAVVNADGRLLELVLGAHTVTEYTHDELADRINSVFAALRDEAYADNLARYGSELQ
;
A
#
# COMPACT_ATOMS: atom_id res chain seq x y z
N MET A 1 -50.09 -12.82 -8.49
CA MET A 1 -49.33 -11.87 -7.64
C MET A 1 -48.88 -12.67 -6.43
N THR A 2 -47.73 -13.33 -6.54
CA THR A 2 -47.13 -14.06 -5.42
C THR A 2 -46.66 -13.02 -4.42
N VAL A 3 -47.31 -13.00 -3.26
CA VAL A 3 -46.83 -12.25 -2.10
C VAL A 3 -45.56 -12.95 -1.68
N ASN A 4 -44.41 -12.27 -1.74
CA ASN A 4 -43.17 -12.83 -1.20
C ASN A 4 -43.41 -13.18 0.27
N ASP A 5 -43.06 -14.42 0.63
CA ASP A 5 -43.14 -14.86 2.01
C ASP A 5 -42.14 -14.01 2.82
N PRO A 6 -42.54 -13.36 3.91
CA PRO A 6 -41.61 -12.62 4.77
C PRO A 6 -40.45 -13.47 5.28
N GLY A 7 -40.57 -14.81 5.30
CA GLY A 7 -39.47 -15.73 5.57
C GLY A 7 -38.46 -15.84 4.41
N GLU A 8 -38.91 -15.74 3.17
CA GLU A 8 -38.07 -15.80 1.97
C GLU A 8 -37.32 -14.47 1.73
N ASP A 9 -37.99 -13.33 1.95
CA ASP A 9 -37.36 -12.01 1.92
C ASP A 9 -36.26 -11.89 2.99
N ARG A 10 -36.50 -12.44 4.19
CA ARG A 10 -35.50 -12.50 5.26
C ARG A 10 -34.31 -13.40 4.89
N ALA A 11 -34.57 -14.56 4.29
CA ALA A 11 -33.50 -15.46 3.85
C ALA A 11 -32.61 -14.85 2.76
N LEU A 12 -33.19 -14.06 1.84
CA LEU A 12 -32.44 -13.30 0.84
C LEU A 12 -31.56 -12.23 1.47
N VAL A 13 -32.09 -11.49 2.46
CA VAL A 13 -31.29 -10.49 3.20
C VAL A 13 -30.14 -11.16 3.95
N GLU A 14 -30.39 -12.28 4.63
CA GLU A 14 -29.35 -13.04 5.33
C GLU A 14 -28.28 -13.56 4.37
N ALA A 15 -28.66 -14.03 3.18
CA ALA A 15 -27.73 -14.45 2.14
C ALA A 15 -26.88 -13.28 1.60
N VAL A 16 -27.48 -12.12 1.34
CA VAL A 16 -26.75 -10.92 0.88
C VAL A 16 -25.79 -10.42 1.95
N LEU A 17 -26.18 -10.41 3.22
CA LEU A 17 -25.30 -10.00 4.33
C LEU A 17 -24.12 -10.96 4.50
N ALA A 18 -24.35 -12.27 4.32
CA ALA A 18 -23.28 -13.27 4.34
C ALA A 18 -22.30 -13.06 3.18
N ASP A 19 -22.80 -12.80 1.97
CA ASP A 19 -21.97 -12.57 0.79
C ASP A 19 -21.16 -11.26 0.92
N LEU A 20 -21.76 -10.19 1.46
CA LEU A 20 -21.09 -8.93 1.73
C LEU A 20 -19.99 -9.08 2.78
N THR A 21 -20.24 -9.85 3.85
CA THR A 21 -19.23 -10.16 4.87
C THR A 21 -18.08 -10.95 4.26
N ALA A 22 -18.37 -11.99 3.48
CA ALA A 22 -17.35 -12.79 2.81
C ALA A 22 -16.54 -11.97 1.79
N ALA A 23 -17.17 -10.99 1.14
CA ALA A 23 -16.47 -10.05 0.26
C ALA A 23 -15.55 -9.11 1.04
N ALA A 24 -15.96 -8.63 2.21
CA ALA A 24 -15.15 -7.82 3.11
C ALA A 24 -13.94 -8.61 3.63
N ASP A 25 -14.13 -9.85 4.09
CA ASP A 25 -13.04 -10.71 4.58
C ASP A 25 -11.99 -10.99 3.48
N ARG A 26 -12.44 -11.22 2.23
CA ARG A 26 -11.53 -11.39 1.09
C ARG A 26 -10.76 -10.12 0.78
N TRP A 27 -11.41 -8.96 0.89
CA TRP A 27 -10.75 -7.66 0.73
C TRP A 27 -9.71 -7.43 1.82
N GLU A 28 -10.03 -7.72 3.08
CA GLU A 28 -9.12 -7.59 4.21
C GLU A 28 -7.90 -8.50 4.07
N ALA A 29 -8.09 -9.75 3.61
CA ALA A 29 -6.99 -10.67 3.33
C ALA A 29 -6.08 -10.18 2.20
N LEU A 30 -6.64 -9.58 1.13
CA LEU A 30 -5.85 -9.01 0.04
C LEU A 30 -5.11 -7.73 0.45
N VAL A 31 -5.72 -6.89 1.28
CA VAL A 31 -5.07 -5.69 1.83
C VAL A 31 -3.93 -6.09 2.77
N SER A 32 -4.14 -7.09 3.64
CA SER A 32 -3.08 -7.62 4.50
C SER A 32 -1.95 -8.27 3.70
N GLU A 33 -2.25 -8.99 2.62
CA GLU A 33 -1.20 -9.51 1.72
C GLU A 33 -0.44 -8.37 1.01
N ALA A 34 -1.14 -7.31 0.62
CA ALA A 34 -0.53 -6.11 0.02
C ALA A 34 0.35 -5.32 1.00
N GLU A 35 0.10 -5.37 2.32
CA GLU A 35 1.00 -4.82 3.34
C GLU A 35 2.42 -5.44 3.28
N HIS A 36 2.56 -6.64 2.69
CA HIS A 36 3.85 -7.30 2.51
C HIS A 36 4.62 -6.83 1.26
N ILE A 37 3.97 -6.10 0.36
CA ILE A 37 4.67 -5.50 -0.78
C ILE A 37 5.52 -4.36 -0.25
N THR A 38 6.84 -4.49 -0.40
CA THR A 38 7.81 -3.49 0.03
C THR A 38 8.64 -3.01 -1.15
N TYR A 39 8.86 -1.71 -1.19
CA TYR A 39 9.76 -1.04 -2.13
C TYR A 39 11.02 -0.62 -1.38
N THR A 40 12.17 -0.76 -2.02
CA THR A 40 13.47 -0.44 -1.41
C THR A 40 14.27 0.44 -2.35
N ALA A 41 14.67 1.62 -1.88
CA ALA A 41 15.61 2.49 -2.57
C ALA A 41 16.88 2.63 -1.74
N ASP A 42 18.02 2.50 -2.40
CA ASP A 42 19.35 2.64 -1.80
C ASP A 42 20.20 3.54 -2.69
N LEU A 43 20.69 4.65 -2.13
CA LEU A 43 21.56 5.61 -2.81
C LEU A 43 23.04 5.48 -2.38
N GLY A 44 23.38 4.45 -1.59
CA GLY A 44 24.71 4.14 -1.06
C GLY A 44 24.97 4.69 0.34
N ASP A 45 24.48 5.90 0.62
CA ASP A 45 24.61 6.61 1.90
C ASP A 45 23.27 6.77 2.66
N VAL A 46 22.15 6.54 1.97
CA VAL A 46 20.80 6.50 2.51
C VAL A 46 20.03 5.36 1.87
N ARG A 47 19.41 4.51 2.68
CA ARG A 47 18.51 3.44 2.25
C ARG A 47 17.17 3.56 2.95
N ALA A 48 16.08 3.40 2.21
CA ALA A 48 14.73 3.39 2.77
C ALA A 48 13.92 2.20 2.26
N VAL A 49 13.05 1.68 3.12
CA VAL A 49 12.07 0.64 2.81
C VAL A 49 10.68 1.14 3.17
N VAL A 50 9.75 1.10 2.22
CA VAL A 50 8.35 1.47 2.43
C VAL A 50 7.44 0.31 2.02
N ASN A 51 6.27 0.17 2.65
CA ASN A 51 5.25 -0.74 2.16
C ASN A 51 4.40 -0.07 1.06
N ALA A 52 3.52 -0.85 0.42
CA ALA A 52 2.62 -0.36 -0.62
C ALA A 52 1.63 0.73 -0.15
N ASP A 53 1.34 0.83 1.16
CA ASP A 53 0.53 1.92 1.73
C ASP A 53 1.32 3.22 1.95
N GLY A 54 2.61 3.23 1.59
CA GLY A 54 3.50 4.38 1.78
C GLY A 54 4.02 4.55 3.21
N ARG A 55 3.85 3.54 4.09
CA ARG A 55 4.43 3.56 5.44
C ARG A 55 5.93 3.26 5.36
N LEU A 56 6.73 4.12 5.99
CA LEU A 56 8.16 3.88 6.19
C LEU A 56 8.35 2.74 7.19
N LEU A 57 8.97 1.66 6.74
CA LEU A 57 9.32 0.50 7.57
C LEU A 57 10.76 0.60 8.09
N GLU A 58 11.68 1.08 7.26
CA GLU A 58 13.10 1.20 7.61
C GLU A 58 13.74 2.41 6.94
N LEU A 59 14.59 3.12 7.69
CA LEU A 59 15.48 4.17 7.17
C LEU A 59 16.87 3.97 7.76
N VAL A 60 17.85 3.71 6.91
CA VAL A 60 19.26 3.55 7.28
C VAL A 60 20.05 4.72 6.70
N LEU A 61 20.76 5.42 7.58
CA LEU A 61 21.73 6.45 7.21
C LEU A 61 23.14 5.88 7.38
N GLY A 62 23.99 6.06 6.38
CA GLY A 62 25.42 5.76 6.49
C GLY A 62 26.06 6.52 7.65
N ALA A 63 27.10 5.94 8.25
CA ALA A 63 27.76 6.53 9.43
C ALA A 63 28.31 7.95 9.17
N HIS A 64 28.69 8.22 7.93
CA HIS A 64 29.26 9.48 7.46
C HIS A 64 28.20 10.56 7.18
N THR A 65 26.96 10.13 6.90
CA THR A 65 25.83 10.97 6.47
C THR A 65 25.43 12.00 7.54
N VAL A 66 25.63 11.69 8.82
CA VAL A 66 25.29 12.58 9.95
C VAL A 66 26.41 13.56 10.31
N THR A 67 27.62 13.32 9.80
CA THR A 67 28.82 14.13 10.10
C THR A 67 29.27 14.98 8.92
N GLU A 68 28.95 14.56 7.69
CA GLU A 68 29.46 15.18 6.45
C GLU A 68 28.42 16.07 5.77
N TYR A 69 27.12 15.83 6.03
CA TYR A 69 26.06 16.66 5.49
C TYR A 69 25.62 17.74 6.47
N THR A 70 25.37 18.93 5.93
CA THR A 70 24.51 19.92 6.57
C THR A 70 23.07 19.40 6.66
N HIS A 71 22.26 20.07 7.48
CA HIS A 71 20.84 19.74 7.61
C HIS A 71 20.13 19.70 6.24
N ASP A 72 20.39 20.68 5.38
CA ASP A 72 19.70 20.81 4.09
C ASP A 72 20.15 19.74 3.11
N GLU A 73 21.45 19.43 3.07
CA GLU A 73 21.99 18.34 2.23
C GLU A 73 21.43 16.97 2.66
N LEU A 74 21.32 16.72 3.96
CA LEU A 74 20.69 15.50 4.47
C LEU A 74 19.21 15.43 4.09
N ALA A 75 18.49 16.54 4.21
CA ALA A 75 17.08 16.62 3.83
C ALA A 75 16.87 16.36 2.33
N ASP A 76 17.68 16.97 1.47
CA ASP A 76 17.65 16.74 0.03
C ASP A 76 17.97 15.28 -0.33
N ARG A 77 18.92 14.67 0.38
CA ARG A 77 19.28 13.28 0.16
C ARG A 77 18.16 12.31 0.54
N ILE A 78 17.55 12.53 1.70
CA ILE A 78 16.37 11.76 2.15
C ILE A 78 15.21 11.95 1.18
N ASN A 79 14.94 13.18 0.73
CA ASN A 79 13.88 13.44 -0.25
C ASN A 79 14.13 12.73 -1.59
N SER A 80 15.40 12.62 -2.01
CA SER A 80 15.79 11.89 -3.21
C SER A 80 15.52 10.39 -3.09
N VAL A 81 15.79 9.78 -1.92
CA VAL A 81 15.47 8.36 -1.68
C VAL A 81 13.96 8.12 -1.76
N PHE A 82 13.16 9.04 -1.20
CA PHE A 82 11.70 8.93 -1.23
C PHE A 82 11.10 9.20 -2.62
N ALA A 83 11.74 10.04 -3.42
CA ALA A 83 11.35 10.22 -4.82
C ALA A 83 11.53 8.92 -5.60
N ALA A 84 12.69 8.26 -5.47
CA ALA A 84 12.95 6.98 -6.11
C ALA A 84 11.91 5.90 -5.73
N LEU A 85 11.54 5.83 -4.44
CA LEU A 85 10.50 4.90 -3.98
C LEU A 85 9.12 5.18 -4.60
N ARG A 86 8.74 6.46 -4.76
CA ARG A 86 7.47 6.82 -5.41
C ARG A 86 7.47 6.43 -6.88
N ASP A 87 8.58 6.67 -7.57
CA ASP A 87 8.72 6.32 -8.99
C ASP A 87 8.62 4.80 -9.20
N GLU A 88 9.25 4.02 -8.31
CA GLU A 88 9.17 2.56 -8.33
C GLU A 88 7.74 2.06 -8.05
N ALA A 89 7.08 2.57 -7.02
CA ALA A 89 5.71 2.21 -6.69
C ALA A 89 4.73 2.57 -7.83
N TYR A 90 4.92 3.72 -8.47
CA TYR A 90 4.11 4.15 -9.61
C TYR A 90 4.30 3.23 -10.83
N ALA A 91 5.55 2.90 -11.16
CA ALA A 91 5.86 2.00 -12.26
C ALA A 91 5.28 0.60 -12.03
N ASP A 92 5.34 0.09 -10.81
CA ASP A 92 4.79 -1.21 -10.43
C ASP A 92 3.25 -1.21 -10.46
N ASN A 93 2.60 -0.15 -9.98
CA ASN A 93 1.14 0.00 -10.08
C ASN A 93 0.68 0.02 -11.54
N LEU A 94 1.37 0.81 -12.39
CA LEU A 94 1.10 0.89 -13.81
C LEU A 94 1.25 -0.47 -14.52
N ALA A 95 2.29 -1.23 -14.16
CA ALA A 95 2.56 -2.55 -14.72
C ALA A 95 1.51 -3.59 -14.30
N ARG A 96 0.98 -3.52 -13.07
CA ARG A 96 0.00 -4.48 -12.55
C ARG A 96 -1.43 -4.20 -12.98
N TYR A 97 -1.83 -2.93 -13.02
CA TYR A 97 -3.24 -2.57 -13.17
C TYR A 97 -3.58 -1.87 -14.49
N GLY A 98 -2.58 -1.39 -15.25
CA GLY A 98 -2.79 -0.82 -16.57
C GLY A 98 -3.54 0.53 -16.54
N SER A 99 -2.78 1.60 -16.33
CA SER A 99 -3.22 3.01 -16.22
C SER A 99 -4.17 3.32 -15.06
N GLU A 100 -4.09 4.57 -14.59
CA GLU A 100 -4.85 5.10 -13.45
C GLU A 100 -6.34 4.75 -13.58
N LEU A 101 -6.91 4.15 -12.53
CA LEU A 101 -8.36 4.03 -12.37
C LEU A 101 -8.99 5.40 -12.61
N GLN A 102 -9.71 5.51 -13.72
CA GLN A 102 -10.37 6.73 -14.20
C GLN A 102 -11.51 7.17 -13.30
#